data_AF-A0A257MVZ9-F1
#
_entry.id   AF-A0A257MVZ9-F1
#
_cell.length_a   1.000
_cell.length_b   1.000
_cell.length_c   1.000
_cell.angle_alpha   90.00
_cell.angle_beta   90.00
_cell.angle_gamma   90.00
#
_symmetry.space_group_name_H-M   'P 1'
#
loop_
_entity.id
_entity.type
_entity.pdbx_description
1 polymer ?
#
loop_
_entity_poly.entity_id
_entity_poly.type
_entity_poly.pdbx_seq_one_letter_code
_entity_poly.pdbx_strand_id
1 'polypeptide(L)' 'MYTLYKINSDELNESFIAAIKAQFPHQAIEIAISEITQIEQDETAYLLRSPENKARLLAAIANVENNQLIDVDINKL' A
#
# COMPACT_ATOMS: atom_id res chain seq x y z
N MET A 1 -11.99 7.64 -17.76
CA MET A 1 -11.94 6.63 -16.68
C MET A 1 -10.48 6.26 -16.50
N TYR A 2 -9.94 6.30 -15.27
CA TYR A 2 -8.55 5.97 -14.98
C TYR A 2 -8.51 4.63 -14.24
N THR A 3 -7.87 3.62 -14.84
CA THR A 3 -7.75 2.27 -14.26
C THR A 3 -6.28 1.97 -14.06
N LEU A 4 -5.90 1.67 -12.81
CA LEU A 4 -4.51 1.34 -12.46
C LEU A 4 -4.41 -0.16 -12.18
N TYR A 5 -3.56 -0.84 -12.95
CA TYR A 5 -3.21 -2.24 -12.73
C TYR A 5 -1.83 -2.31 -12.06
N LYS A 6 -1.73 -3.01 -10.92
CA LYS A 6 -0.46 -3.38 -10.30
C LYS A 6 -0.33 -4.89 -10.43
N ILE A 7 0.63 -5.33 -11.23
CA ILE A 7 0.86 -6.74 -11.56
C ILE A 7 2.35 -7.04 -11.50
N ASN A 8 2.70 -8.30 -11.29
CA ASN A 8 4.06 -8.77 -11.54
C ASN A 8 4.34 -8.76 -13.06
N SER A 9 5.60 -8.57 -13.45
CA SER A 9 6.00 -8.64 -14.86
C SER A 9 5.65 -9.97 -15.53
N ASP A 10 5.67 -11.07 -14.78
CA ASP A 10 5.37 -12.41 -15.28
C ASP A 10 3.87 -12.59 -15.63
N GLU A 11 3.01 -11.74 -15.08
CA GLU A 11 1.58 -11.72 -15.36
C GLU A 11 1.23 -10.92 -16.62
N LEU A 12 2.18 -10.15 -17.16
CA LEU A 12 2.02 -9.43 -18.42
C LEU A 12 2.12 -10.39 -19.61
N ASN A 13 1.03 -11.11 -19.87
CA ASN A 13 0.93 -12.11 -20.93
C ASN A 13 -0.16 -11.77 -21.97
N GLU A 14 -0.26 -12.59 -23.02
CA GLU A 14 -1.23 -12.40 -24.11
C GLU A 14 -2.68 -12.36 -23.64
N SER A 15 -3.03 -13.11 -22.58
CA SER A 15 -4.38 -13.12 -22.02
C SER A 15 -4.71 -11.78 -21.35
N PHE A 16 -3.75 -11.19 -20.64
CA PHE A 16 -3.89 -9.85 -20.07
C PHE A 16 -4.09 -8.79 -21.17
N ILE A 17 -3.29 -8.85 -22.23
CA ILE A 17 -3.43 -7.93 -23.38
C ILE A 17 -4.80 -8.09 -24.05
N ALA A 18 -5.31 -9.32 -24.20
CA ALA A 18 -6.62 -9.58 -24.74
C ALA A 18 -7.74 -8.98 -23.87
N ALA A 19 -7.61 -9.07 -22.54
CA ALA A 19 -8.57 -8.48 -21.60
C ALA A 19 -8.62 -6.94 -21.71
N ILE A 20 -7.46 -6.27 -21.79
CA ILE A 20 -7.39 -4.82 -21.97
C ILE A 20 -8.08 -4.38 -23.27
N LYS A 21 -7.83 -5.09 -24.38
CA LYS A 21 -8.48 -4.80 -25.68
C LYS A 21 -10.00 -4.98 -25.62
N ALA A 22 -10.47 -6.01 -24.92
CA ALA A 22 -11.90 -6.26 -24.76
C ALA A 22 -12.60 -5.18 -23.90
N GLN A 23 -11.90 -4.65 -22.89
CA GLN A 23 -12.43 -3.62 -22.00
C GLN A 23 -12.47 -2.23 -22.64
N PHE A 24 -11.52 -1.90 -23.53
CA PHE A 24 -11.40 -0.59 -24.18
C PHE A 24 -11.49 -0.69 -25.72
N PRO A 25 -12.60 -1.20 -26.28
CA PRO A 25 -12.72 -1.38 -27.72
C PRO A 25 -12.72 -0.03 -28.45
N HIS A 26 -11.92 0.07 -29.51
CA HIS A 26 -11.81 1.25 -30.38
C HIS A 26 -11.41 2.56 -29.67
N GLN A 27 -10.78 2.48 -28.51
CA GLN A 27 -10.32 3.65 -27.75
C GLN A 27 -8.80 3.80 -27.89
N ALA A 28 -8.34 5.05 -27.94
CA ALA A 28 -6.93 5.36 -27.76
C ALA A 28 -6.60 5.21 -26.27
N ILE A 29 -5.62 4.36 -25.96
CA ILE A 29 -5.17 4.09 -24.60
C ILE A 29 -3.68 4.44 -24.46
N GLU A 30 -3.29 4.84 -23.26
CA GLU A 30 -1.90 5.04 -22.85
C GLU A 30 -1.52 3.94 -21.84
N ILE A 31 -0.33 3.35 -22.00
CA ILE A 31 0.21 2.36 -21.07
C ILE A 31 1.55 2.90 -20.56
N ALA A 32 1.64 3.14 -19.25
CA ALA A 32 2.87 3.52 -18.58
C ALA A 32 3.42 2.32 -17.79
N ILE A 33 4.68 1.98 -18.02
CA ILE A 33 5.39 0.90 -17.32
C ILE A 33 6.43 1.55 -16.41
N SER A 34 6.36 1.27 -15.12
CA SER A 34 7.35 1.70 -14.15
C SER A 34 7.69 0.55 -13.21
N GLU A 35 8.91 0.57 -12.68
CA GLU A 35 9.25 -0.32 -11.57
C GLU A 35 8.36 0.05 -10.37
N ILE A 36 7.62 -0.93 -9.88
CA ILE A 36 6.80 -0.74 -8.69
C ILE A 36 7.78 -0.75 -7.49
N THR A 37 8.30 0.42 -7.13
CA THR A 37 9.08 0.62 -5.88
C THR A 37 8.23 0.45 -4.61
N GLN A 38 6.95 0.12 -4.76
CA GLN A 38 5.95 -0.06 -3.70
C GLN A 38 5.07 -1.28 -4.01
N ILE A 39 5.67 -2.46 -4.21
CA ILE A 39 4.92 -3.72 -4.14
C ILE A 39 4.73 -3.97 -2.66
N GLU A 40 3.69 -3.34 -2.11
CA GLU A 40 3.46 -3.21 -0.67
C GLU A 40 4.63 -2.46 -0.02
N GLN A 41 4.44 -1.19 0.35
CA GLN A 41 5.39 -0.65 1.33
C GLN A 41 5.35 -1.62 2.49
N ASP A 42 6.47 -2.28 2.77
CA ASP A 42 6.63 -3.01 4.02
C ASP A 42 6.31 -1.99 5.11
N GLU A 43 5.07 -2.04 5.60
CA GLU A 43 4.54 -1.00 6.48
C GLU A 43 5.35 -0.99 7.78
N THR A 44 5.92 -2.14 8.15
CA THR A 44 6.87 -2.25 9.25
C THR A 44 8.14 -1.48 8.91
N ALA A 45 8.76 -1.71 7.75
CA ALA A 45 9.95 -0.94 7.34
C ALA A 45 9.66 0.57 7.22
N TYR A 46 8.47 0.95 6.73
CA TYR A 46 8.03 2.34 6.66
C TYR A 46 7.89 2.98 8.05
N LEU A 47 7.15 2.33 8.95
CA LEU A 47 6.93 2.78 10.32
C LEU A 47 8.25 2.83 11.11
N LEU A 48 9.17 1.89 10.86
CA LEU A 48 10.46 1.81 11.53
C LEU A 48 11.57 2.65 10.86
N ARG A 49 11.27 3.35 9.75
CA ARG A 49 12.27 4.09 8.95
C ARG A 49 12.91 5.26 9.71
N SER A 50 12.12 5.99 10.51
CA SER A 50 12.63 7.09 11.36
C SER A 50 13.01 6.56 12.75
N PRO A 51 14.21 6.89 13.27
CA PRO A 51 14.60 6.53 14.63
C PRO A 51 13.62 7.03 15.69
N GLU A 52 13.09 8.24 15.51
CA GLU A 52 12.12 8.87 16.42
C GLU A 52 10.79 8.12 16.39
N ASN A 53 10.28 7.79 15.20
CA ASN A 53 9.02 7.06 15.07
C ASN A 53 9.15 5.64 15.63
N LYS A 54 10.26 4.96 15.33
CA LYS A 54 10.58 3.64 15.89
C LYS A 54 10.60 3.66 17.41
N ALA A 55 11.29 4.62 18.03
CA ALA A 55 11.36 4.72 19.48
C ALA A 55 9.98 4.94 20.11
N ARG A 56 9.16 5.80 19.51
CA ARG A 56 7.79 6.07 19.97
C ARG A 56 6.90 4.83 19.88
N LEU A 57 6.95 4.10 18.76
CA LEU A 57 6.17 2.89 18.56
C LEU A 57 6.56 1.78 19.55
N LEU A 58 7.85 1.55 19.75
CA LEU A 58 8.33 0.55 20.71
C LEU A 58 7.94 0.89 22.15
N ALA A 59 8.00 2.17 22.53
CA ALA A 59 7.51 2.62 23.84
C ALA A 59 5.99 2.44 23.99
N ALA A 60 5.21 2.72 22.94
CA ALA A 60 3.77 2.52 22.95
C ALA A 60 3.40 1.02 23.09
N ILE A 61 4.10 0.14 22.38
CA ILE A 61 3.94 -1.32 22.51
C ILE A 61 4.21 -1.76 23.96
N ALA A 62 5.32 -1.31 24.55
CA ALA A 62 5.65 -1.61 25.95
C ALA A 62 4.58 -1.11 26.93
N ASN A 63 4.01 0.08 26.71
CA ASN A 63 2.92 0.59 27.53
C ASN A 63 1.67 -0.31 27.45
N VAL A 64 1.33 -0.82 26.25
CA VAL A 64 0.20 -1.75 26.07
C VAL A 64 0.46 -3.07 26.78
N GLU A 65 1.65 -3.65 26.62
CA GLU A 65 2.03 -4.92 27.26
C GLU A 65 2.01 -4.83 28.79
N ASN A 66 2.36 -3.66 29.35
CA ASN A 66 2.33 -3.39 30.79
C ASN A 66 1.00 -2.81 31.28
N ASN A 67 -0.03 -2.75 30.43
CA ASN A 67 -1.37 -2.22 30.73
C ASN A 67 -1.36 -0.76 31.26
N GLN A 68 -0.41 0.05 30.79
CA GLN A 68 -0.25 1.48 31.06
C GLN A 68 -1.03 2.30 30.03
N LEU A 69 -2.36 2.20 30.08
CA LEU A 69 -3.28 2.78 29.10
C LEU A 69 -4.04 3.97 29.68
N ILE A 70 -4.52 4.85 28.80
CA ILE A 70 -5.42 5.95 29.13
C ILE A 70 -6.70 5.74 28.33
N ASP A 71 -7.82 5.60 29.02
CA ASP A 71 -9.13 5.52 28.39
C ASP A 71 -9.60 6.91 27.94
N VAL A 72 -10.00 7.01 26.69
CA VAL A 72 -10.50 8.25 26.10
C VAL A 72 -11.82 7.97 25.39
N ASP A 73 -12.83 8.80 25.66
CA ASP A 73 -14.10 8.77 24.95
C ASP A 73 -13.93 9.41 23.57
N ILE A 74 -13.88 8.58 22.53
CA ILE A 74 -13.67 9.02 21.15
C ILE A 74 -14.76 10.00 20.68
N ASN A 75 -15.97 9.92 21.24
CA ASN A 75 -17.07 10.79 20.84
C ASN A 75 -17.02 12.18 21.50
N LYS A 76 -16.05 12.41 22.40
CA LYS A 76 -15.83 13.67 23.11
C LYS A 76 -14.47 14.30 22.79
N LEU A 77 -13.76 13.76 21.81
CA LEU A 77 -12.50 14.30 21.26
C LEU A 77 -12.76 15.39 20.22
#